data_AF-A0A9P3GFJ2-F1
#
_entry.id   AF-A0A9P3GFJ2-F1
#
_cell.length_a   1.000
_cell.length_b   1.000
_cell.length_c   1.000
_cell.angle_alpha   90.00
_cell.angle_beta   90.00
_cell.angle_gamma   90.00
#
_symmetry.space_group_name_H-M   'P 1'
#
loop_
_entity.id
_entity.type
_entity.pdbx_description
1 polymer ?
#
loop_
_entity_poly.entity_id
_entity_poly.type
_entity_poly.pdbx_seq_one_letter_code
_entity_poly.pdbx_strand_id
1 'polypeptide(L)'
;MMNCLLDEKVLDNELLAMLTTLLLMFQYPALASARGNEQKFSLVLLSAAQRQVCSGTKGGRTWEILQFTFQHLVYVITQDPDGCMDIANREYSHYLILLVASALRPAATDTTDRTAPLHTVMVVLTTSARLIDDPELPPELNLAFRASVHQVWHRAHDDLAGLSRAEAPQKWKVLKWWRDFGLQCGVDLDAPYVPAAPTASDETWTKDMGCAWRECMCFGERPHHKLRKCKRCERVLYCSKKCQTQDWSEGGHKGVCRPLPA
;
A
#
# COMPACT_ATOMS: atom_id res chain seq x y z
N MET A 1 -5.40 -6.48 -21.33
CA MET A 1 -5.20 -6.94 -19.95
C MET A 1 -4.94 -5.78 -18.97
N MET A 2 -4.00 -4.87 -19.25
CA MET A 2 -3.71 -3.73 -18.34
C MET A 2 -4.94 -2.87 -17.98
N ASN A 3 -5.80 -2.55 -18.96
CA ASN A 3 -7.04 -1.79 -18.68
C ASN A 3 -8.00 -2.53 -17.73
N CYS A 4 -7.99 -3.86 -17.75
CA CYS A 4 -8.82 -4.67 -16.85
C CYS A 4 -8.29 -4.61 -15.41
N LEU A 5 -6.96 -4.50 -15.19
CA LEU A 5 -6.40 -4.33 -13.84
C LEU A 5 -6.81 -2.99 -13.22
N LEU A 6 -7.16 -2.00 -14.05
CA LEU A 6 -7.65 -0.70 -13.61
C LEU A 6 -9.16 -0.69 -13.34
N ASP A 7 -9.90 -1.75 -13.69
CA ASP A 7 -11.33 -1.84 -13.37
C ASP A 7 -11.52 -2.00 -11.85
N GLU A 8 -12.31 -1.11 -11.26
CA GLU A 8 -12.61 -1.11 -9.83
C GLU A 8 -13.34 -2.36 -9.35
N LYS A 9 -14.00 -3.08 -10.26
CA LYS A 9 -14.74 -4.31 -9.96
C LYS A 9 -13.83 -5.53 -9.86
N VAL A 10 -12.65 -5.47 -10.47
CA VAL A 10 -11.67 -6.56 -10.48
C VAL A 10 -10.95 -6.58 -9.14
N LEU A 11 -11.36 -7.52 -8.29
CA LEU A 11 -10.87 -7.75 -6.94
C LEU A 11 -10.77 -9.26 -6.67
N ASP A 12 -10.18 -9.62 -5.54
CA ASP A 12 -10.15 -10.98 -4.99
C ASP A 12 -9.72 -12.03 -6.03
N ASN A 13 -10.56 -13.04 -6.29
CA ASN A 13 -10.22 -14.14 -7.20
C ASN A 13 -10.03 -13.70 -8.65
N GLU A 14 -10.79 -12.71 -9.12
CA GLU A 14 -10.67 -12.21 -10.49
C GLU A 14 -9.33 -11.51 -10.68
N LEU A 15 -8.97 -10.64 -9.74
CA LEU A 15 -7.66 -9.98 -9.73
C LEU A 15 -6.54 -11.01 -9.64
N LEU A 16 -6.62 -11.96 -8.71
CA LEU A 16 -5.61 -13.01 -8.55
C LEU A 16 -5.43 -13.85 -9.83
N ALA A 17 -6.51 -14.22 -10.51
CA ALA A 17 -6.44 -14.98 -11.77
C ALA A 17 -5.72 -14.18 -12.86
N MET A 18 -6.00 -12.88 -12.96
CA MET A 18 -5.28 -11.99 -13.88
C MET A 18 -3.79 -11.89 -13.54
N LEU A 19 -3.46 -11.67 -12.27
CA LEU A 19 -2.08 -11.58 -11.81
C LEU A 19 -1.31 -12.88 -12.04
N THR A 20 -1.94 -14.02 -11.80
CA THR A 20 -1.34 -15.34 -12.09
C THR A 20 -1.04 -15.51 -13.58
N THR A 21 -1.97 -15.09 -14.45
CA THR A 21 -1.78 -15.12 -15.90
C THR A 21 -0.60 -14.22 -16.32
N LEU A 22 -0.49 -13.05 -15.71
CA LEU A 22 0.61 -12.12 -15.93
C LEU A 22 1.94 -12.70 -15.44
N LEU A 23 1.97 -13.38 -14.29
CA LEU A 23 3.19 -14.04 -13.79
C LEU A 23 3.80 -14.96 -14.84
N LEU A 24 2.95 -15.78 -15.46
CA LEU A 24 3.37 -16.69 -16.51
C LEU A 24 3.99 -15.91 -17.67
N MET A 25 3.40 -14.79 -18.08
CA MET A 25 3.97 -13.94 -19.13
C MET A 25 5.37 -13.40 -18.77
N PHE A 26 5.65 -13.12 -17.50
CA PHE A 26 6.99 -12.69 -17.06
C PHE A 26 7.99 -13.86 -16.99
N GLN A 27 7.53 -15.05 -16.64
CA GLN A 27 8.37 -16.24 -16.53
C GLN A 27 8.80 -16.83 -17.89
N TYR A 28 8.09 -16.51 -18.97
CA TYR A 28 8.40 -17.00 -20.32
C TYR A 28 8.98 -15.87 -21.20
N PRO A 29 10.29 -15.86 -21.50
CA PRO A 29 10.92 -14.83 -22.34
C PRO A 29 10.29 -14.69 -23.73
N ALA A 30 9.75 -15.78 -24.28
CA ALA A 30 9.03 -15.78 -25.55
C ALA A 30 7.79 -14.87 -25.56
N LEU A 31 7.25 -14.53 -24.39
CA LEU A 31 6.11 -13.63 -24.21
C LEU A 31 6.51 -12.19 -23.89
N ALA A 32 7.81 -11.87 -23.90
CA ALA A 32 8.32 -10.55 -23.52
C ALA A 32 7.72 -9.41 -24.37
N SER A 33 7.55 -9.63 -25.67
CA SER A 33 6.94 -8.64 -26.58
C SER A 33 5.46 -8.36 -26.27
N ALA A 34 4.75 -9.30 -25.64
CA ALA A 34 3.36 -9.14 -25.24
C ALA A 34 3.20 -8.36 -23.93
N ARG A 35 4.30 -8.09 -23.20
CA ARG A 35 4.27 -7.39 -21.90
C ARG A 35 3.99 -5.89 -22.03
N GLY A 36 4.29 -5.30 -23.19
CA GLY A 36 4.16 -3.85 -23.40
C GLY A 36 5.21 -3.05 -22.61
N ASN A 37 4.90 -1.79 -22.28
CA ASN A 37 5.78 -0.94 -21.49
C ASN A 37 5.78 -1.41 -20.02
N GLU A 38 6.91 -1.97 -19.56
CA GLU A 38 7.09 -2.57 -18.22
C GLU A 38 6.91 -1.54 -17.10
N GLN A 39 7.27 -0.28 -17.31
CA GLN A 39 7.15 0.79 -16.32
C GLN A 39 5.68 1.05 -15.96
N LYS A 40 4.83 1.17 -16.99
CA LYS A 40 3.38 1.34 -16.82
C LYS A 40 2.75 0.13 -16.12
N PHE A 41 3.32 -1.06 -16.30
CA PHE A 41 2.82 -2.26 -15.69
C PHE A 41 2.99 -2.25 -14.16
N SER A 42 4.17 -1.89 -13.66
CA SER A 42 4.44 -1.81 -12.21
C SER A 42 3.47 -0.86 -11.50
N LEU A 43 3.13 0.29 -12.10
CA LEU A 43 2.18 1.24 -11.52
C LEU A 43 0.75 0.70 -11.48
N VAL A 44 0.32 0.09 -12.59
CA VAL A 44 -1.01 -0.54 -12.69
C VAL A 44 -1.14 -1.66 -11.67
N LEU A 45 -0.07 -2.44 -11.47
CA LEU A 45 -0.02 -3.51 -10.48
C LEU A 45 -0.09 -2.99 -9.03
N LEU A 46 0.71 -1.97 -8.71
CA LEU A 46 0.68 -1.30 -7.41
C LEU A 46 -0.72 -0.73 -7.11
N SER A 47 -1.35 -0.07 -8.08
CA SER A 47 -2.70 0.48 -7.96
C SER A 47 -3.75 -0.61 -7.74
N ALA A 48 -3.66 -1.73 -8.48
CA ALA A 48 -4.55 -2.87 -8.30
C ALA A 48 -4.40 -3.52 -6.92
N ALA A 49 -3.17 -3.69 -6.44
CA ALA A 49 -2.90 -4.20 -5.09
C ALA A 49 -3.40 -3.25 -4.00
N GLN A 50 -3.18 -1.93 -4.14
CA GLN A 50 -3.69 -0.94 -3.19
C GLN A 50 -5.22 -0.99 -3.12
N ARG A 51 -5.88 -1.08 -4.28
CA ARG A 51 -7.32 -1.24 -4.37
C ARG A 51 -7.78 -2.53 -3.68
N GLN A 52 -7.08 -3.64 -3.87
CA GLN A 52 -7.36 -4.90 -3.19
C GLN A 52 -7.29 -4.74 -1.67
N VAL A 53 -6.26 -4.08 -1.13
CA VAL A 53 -6.19 -3.91 0.34
C VAL A 53 -7.35 -3.05 0.86
N CYS A 54 -7.72 -2.00 0.13
CA CYS A 54 -8.76 -1.07 0.58
C CYS A 54 -10.20 -1.59 0.39
N SER A 55 -10.42 -2.38 -0.67
CA SER A 55 -11.76 -2.73 -1.16
C SER A 55 -12.05 -4.22 -1.16
N GLY A 56 -11.02 -5.06 -1.02
CA GLY A 56 -11.14 -6.51 -0.99
C GLY A 56 -11.97 -7.02 0.19
N THR A 57 -12.50 -8.22 0.00
CA THR A 57 -13.26 -8.91 1.05
C THR A 57 -12.35 -9.27 2.23
N LYS A 58 -12.90 -9.24 3.45
CA LYS A 58 -12.15 -9.62 4.65
C LYS A 58 -11.81 -11.12 4.55
N GLY A 59 -10.53 -11.47 4.66
CA GLY A 59 -10.07 -12.85 4.45
C GLY A 59 -10.03 -13.28 2.97
N GLY A 60 -10.19 -12.34 2.03
CA GLY A 60 -10.00 -12.60 0.61
C GLY A 60 -8.53 -12.86 0.23
N ARG A 61 -8.26 -12.92 -1.08
CA ARG A 61 -6.94 -13.22 -1.67
C ARG A 61 -5.90 -12.08 -1.55
N THR A 62 -6.08 -11.19 -0.58
CA THR A 62 -5.26 -9.98 -0.43
C THR A 62 -3.79 -10.34 -0.26
N TRP A 63 -3.48 -11.38 0.51
CA TRP A 63 -2.10 -11.81 0.70
C TRP A 63 -1.48 -12.32 -0.61
N GLU A 64 -2.16 -13.20 -1.34
CA GLU A 64 -1.65 -13.76 -2.59
C GLU A 64 -1.42 -12.66 -3.64
N ILE A 65 -2.30 -11.65 -3.67
CA ILE A 65 -2.16 -10.48 -4.53
C ILE A 65 -0.94 -9.64 -4.12
N LEU A 66 -0.77 -9.34 -2.84
CA LEU A 66 0.41 -8.62 -2.33
C LEU A 66 1.71 -9.39 -2.62
N GLN A 67 1.71 -10.70 -2.39
CA GLN A 67 2.85 -11.57 -2.67
C GLN A 67 3.26 -11.50 -4.15
N PHE A 68 2.29 -11.63 -5.06
CA PHE A 68 2.54 -11.49 -6.49
C PHE A 68 3.12 -10.10 -6.81
N THR A 69 2.52 -9.04 -6.28
CA THR A 69 2.98 -7.67 -6.50
C THR A 69 4.41 -7.47 -6.04
N PHE A 70 4.78 -7.99 -4.86
CA PHE A 70 6.14 -7.89 -4.36
C PHE A 70 7.14 -8.71 -5.15
N GLN A 71 6.78 -9.93 -5.59
CA GLN A 71 7.65 -10.74 -6.44
C GLN A 71 7.98 -10.02 -7.75
N HIS A 72 6.98 -9.39 -8.37
CA HIS A 72 7.18 -8.58 -9.56
C HIS A 72 8.10 -7.37 -9.28
N LEU A 73 7.86 -6.63 -8.20
CA LEU A 73 8.68 -5.45 -7.86
C LEU A 73 10.13 -5.83 -7.56
N VAL A 74 10.36 -6.91 -6.80
CA VAL A 74 11.71 -7.42 -6.54
C VAL A 74 12.38 -7.84 -7.85
N TYR A 75 11.66 -8.50 -8.76
CA TYR A 75 12.18 -8.83 -10.08
C TYR A 75 12.61 -7.56 -10.84
N VAL A 76 11.75 -6.54 -10.92
CA VAL A 76 12.06 -5.28 -11.60
C VAL A 76 13.29 -4.61 -10.98
N ILE A 77 13.34 -4.45 -9.65
CA ILE A 77 14.46 -3.78 -8.97
C ILE A 77 15.77 -4.54 -9.17
N THR A 78 15.75 -5.87 -9.22
CA THR A 78 16.97 -6.67 -9.28
C THR A 78 17.48 -6.93 -10.70
N GLN A 79 16.63 -6.82 -11.71
CA GLN A 79 16.98 -7.15 -13.10
C GLN A 79 17.07 -5.91 -14.01
N ASP A 80 16.50 -4.78 -13.62
CA ASP A 80 16.40 -3.58 -14.44
C ASP A 80 16.80 -2.32 -13.64
N PRO A 81 18.03 -1.79 -13.86
CA PRO A 81 18.50 -0.56 -13.23
C PRO A 81 17.58 0.64 -13.50
N ASP A 82 17.03 0.75 -14.72
CA ASP A 82 16.12 1.84 -15.08
C ASP A 82 14.78 1.69 -14.34
N GLY A 83 14.29 0.45 -14.22
CA GLY A 83 13.09 0.12 -13.43
C GLY A 83 13.24 0.43 -11.93
N CYS A 84 14.47 0.42 -11.40
CA CYS A 84 14.75 0.82 -10.03
C CYS A 84 14.47 2.31 -9.80
N MET A 85 14.90 3.17 -10.74
CA MET A 85 14.67 4.61 -10.69
C MET A 85 13.19 4.96 -10.77
N ASP A 86 12.40 4.22 -11.56
CA ASP A 86 10.96 4.39 -11.61
C ASP A 86 10.29 4.03 -10.28
N ILE A 87 10.74 2.97 -9.61
CA ILE A 87 10.21 2.59 -8.30
C ILE A 87 10.58 3.62 -7.23
N ALA A 88 11.76 4.24 -7.36
CA ALA A 88 12.19 5.33 -6.49
C ALA A 88 11.42 6.65 -6.74
N ASN A 89 10.70 6.77 -7.88
CA ASN A 89 9.85 7.92 -8.14
C ASN A 89 8.84 8.11 -6.98
N ARG A 90 8.57 9.38 -6.66
CA ARG A 90 7.65 9.78 -5.59
C ARG A 90 6.31 9.06 -5.65
N GLU A 91 5.76 8.85 -6.85
CA GLU A 91 4.50 8.10 -6.97
C GLU A 91 4.69 6.66 -6.52
N TYR A 92 5.61 5.90 -7.11
CA TYR A 92 5.79 4.47 -6.86
C TYR A 92 6.20 4.13 -5.42
N SER A 93 7.15 4.89 -4.88
CA SER A 93 7.69 4.69 -3.53
C SER A 93 6.58 4.74 -2.48
N HIS A 94 5.66 5.70 -2.58
CA HIS A 94 4.52 5.82 -1.68
C HIS A 94 3.63 4.57 -1.69
N TYR A 95 3.28 4.03 -2.87
CA TYR A 95 2.45 2.82 -2.94
C TYR A 95 3.17 1.59 -2.44
N LEU A 96 4.44 1.43 -2.82
CA LEU A 96 5.24 0.31 -2.35
C LEU A 96 5.24 0.29 -0.81
N ILE A 97 5.52 1.43 -0.18
CA ILE A 97 5.57 1.55 1.27
C ILE A 97 4.21 1.29 1.94
N LEU A 98 3.11 1.79 1.37
CA LEU A 98 1.76 1.45 1.84
C LEU A 98 1.47 -0.05 1.76
N LEU A 99 1.82 -0.70 0.65
CA LEU A 99 1.61 -2.14 0.48
C LEU A 99 2.47 -2.94 1.43
N VAL A 100 3.73 -2.55 1.64
CA VAL A 100 4.61 -3.17 2.63
C VAL A 100 3.99 -3.08 4.01
N ALA A 101 3.54 -1.90 4.44
CA ALA A 101 2.84 -1.71 5.71
C ALA A 101 1.60 -2.64 5.83
N SER A 102 0.84 -2.78 4.75
CA SER A 102 -0.33 -3.69 4.67
C SER A 102 0.02 -5.15 4.89
N ALA A 103 1.22 -5.54 4.45
CA ALA A 103 1.69 -6.91 4.45
C ALA A 103 2.32 -7.33 5.78
N LEU A 104 2.70 -6.37 6.63
CA LEU A 104 3.36 -6.65 7.90
C LEU A 104 2.48 -7.49 8.84
N ARG A 105 1.20 -7.12 9.00
CA ARG A 105 0.28 -7.86 9.88
C ARG A 105 0.06 -9.30 9.38
N PRO A 106 -0.32 -9.55 8.12
CA PRO A 106 -0.38 -10.92 7.59
C PRO A 106 0.90 -11.72 7.83
N ALA A 107 2.07 -11.13 7.57
CA ALA A 107 3.36 -11.78 7.81
C ALA A 107 3.63 -12.07 9.29
N ALA A 108 3.16 -11.22 10.20
CA ALA A 108 3.30 -11.41 11.64
C ALA A 108 2.37 -12.50 12.19
N THR A 109 1.16 -12.59 11.62
CA THR A 109 0.10 -13.54 12.01
C THR A 109 0.19 -14.90 11.32
N ASP A 110 1.07 -15.06 10.33
CA ASP A 110 1.19 -16.32 9.62
C ASP A 110 1.65 -17.43 10.58
N THR A 111 0.78 -18.41 10.76
CA THR A 111 1.00 -19.60 11.57
C THR A 111 1.34 -20.82 10.71
N THR A 112 1.19 -20.70 9.39
CA THR A 112 1.57 -21.77 8.48
C THR A 112 3.09 -21.85 8.43
N ASP A 113 3.64 -23.05 8.23
CA ASP A 113 5.08 -23.24 8.00
C ASP A 113 5.54 -22.65 6.64
N ARG A 114 4.68 -21.85 5.99
CA ARG A 114 5.00 -21.14 4.77
C ARG A 114 5.81 -19.92 5.18
N THR A 115 7.11 -20.02 5.03
CA THR A 115 8.03 -18.88 5.19
C THR A 115 7.80 -17.78 4.15
N ALA A 116 6.90 -17.98 3.18
CA ALA A 116 6.70 -17.10 2.04
C ALA A 116 6.31 -15.66 2.41
N PRO A 117 5.35 -15.38 3.33
CA PRO A 117 5.00 -13.99 3.63
C PRO A 117 6.10 -13.23 4.35
N LEU A 118 6.67 -13.89 5.36
CA LEU A 118 7.77 -13.37 6.13
C LEU A 118 8.98 -13.09 5.23
N HIS A 119 9.36 -14.05 4.38
CA HIS A 119 10.47 -13.90 3.44
C HIS A 119 10.20 -12.79 2.41
N THR A 120 8.99 -12.70 1.86
CA THR A 120 8.64 -11.67 0.87
C THR A 120 8.75 -10.27 1.46
N VAL A 121 8.18 -10.04 2.65
CA VAL A 121 8.30 -8.75 3.35
C VAL A 121 9.77 -8.42 3.64
N MET A 122 10.54 -9.39 4.16
CA MET A 122 11.97 -9.21 4.44
C MET A 122 12.75 -8.80 3.19
N VAL A 123 12.53 -9.49 2.07
CA VAL A 123 13.22 -9.20 0.80
C VAL A 123 12.86 -7.80 0.32
N VAL A 124 11.58 -7.41 0.34
CA VAL A 124 11.17 -6.08 -0.10
C VAL A 124 11.80 -4.99 0.78
N LEU A 125 11.74 -5.13 2.12
CA LEU A 125 12.36 -4.17 3.04
C LEU A 125 13.87 -4.06 2.81
N THR A 126 14.56 -5.18 2.63
CA THR A 126 16.01 -5.22 2.40
C THR A 126 16.37 -4.58 1.05
N THR A 127 15.59 -4.85 0.01
CA THR A 127 15.81 -4.26 -1.31
C THR A 127 15.53 -2.76 -1.29
N SER A 128 14.46 -2.31 -0.63
CA SER A 128 14.17 -0.89 -0.43
C SER A 128 15.24 -0.18 0.39
N ALA A 129 15.77 -0.81 1.43
CA ALA A 129 16.88 -0.30 2.22
C ALA A 129 18.11 -0.03 1.35
N ARG A 130 18.48 -0.99 0.49
CA ARG A 130 19.62 -0.83 -0.44
C ARG A 130 19.41 0.32 -1.41
N LEU A 131 18.19 0.50 -1.90
CA LEU A 131 17.85 1.63 -2.78
C LEU A 131 18.03 2.98 -2.09
N ILE A 132 17.70 3.08 -0.79
CA ILE A 132 17.87 4.33 -0.02
C ILE A 132 19.35 4.65 0.24
N ASP A 133 20.19 3.64 0.35
CA ASP A 133 21.63 3.80 0.57
C ASP A 133 22.41 3.99 -0.74
N ASP A 134 21.74 3.89 -1.90
CA ASP A 134 22.37 4.05 -3.20
C ASP A 134 22.84 5.50 -3.41
N PRO A 135 24.16 5.75 -3.55
CA PRO A 135 24.68 7.10 -3.76
C PRO A 135 24.31 7.69 -5.13
N GLU A 136 23.88 6.86 -6.09
CA GLU A 136 23.42 7.31 -7.41
C GLU A 136 21.96 7.77 -7.39
N LEU A 137 21.20 7.44 -6.33
CA LEU A 137 19.81 7.85 -6.23
C LEU A 137 19.70 9.38 -6.05
N PRO A 138 18.93 10.09 -6.89
CA PRO A 138 18.74 11.52 -6.77
C PRO A 138 18.22 11.91 -5.37
N PRO A 139 18.78 12.94 -4.73
CA PRO A 139 18.41 13.34 -3.37
C PRO A 139 16.91 13.61 -3.17
N GLU A 140 16.24 14.16 -4.18
CA GLU A 140 14.81 14.42 -4.17
C GLU A 140 13.97 13.14 -4.13
N LEU A 141 14.41 12.07 -4.80
CA LEU A 141 13.75 10.77 -4.77
C LEU A 141 13.99 10.09 -3.43
N ASN A 142 15.21 10.16 -2.91
CA ASN A 142 15.53 9.66 -1.57
C ASN A 142 14.67 10.34 -0.49
N LEU A 143 14.56 11.67 -0.56
CA LEU A 143 13.72 12.46 0.36
C LEU A 143 12.23 12.09 0.24
N ALA A 144 11.71 11.96 -0.98
CA ALA A 144 10.32 11.56 -1.22
C ALA A 144 10.01 10.14 -0.71
N PHE A 145 10.96 9.21 -0.90
CA PHE A 145 10.86 7.86 -0.39
C PHE A 145 10.79 7.87 1.14
N ARG A 146 11.73 8.56 1.80
CA ARG A 146 11.75 8.68 3.28
C ARG A 146 10.47 9.33 3.81
N ALA A 147 9.99 10.40 3.16
CA ALA A 147 8.73 11.04 3.53
C ALA A 147 7.56 10.04 3.50
N SER A 148 7.50 9.18 2.46
CA SER A 148 6.49 8.12 2.36
C SER A 148 6.59 7.08 3.49
N VAL A 149 7.81 6.74 3.92
CA VAL A 149 8.03 5.86 5.07
C VAL A 149 7.51 6.51 6.35
N HIS A 150 7.95 7.72 6.67
CA HIS A 150 7.54 8.46 7.88
C HIS A 150 6.02 8.51 8.03
N GLN A 151 5.33 8.75 6.92
CA GLN A 151 3.89 8.90 6.87
C GLN A 151 3.10 7.66 7.31
N VAL A 152 3.58 6.47 6.98
CA VAL A 152 2.90 5.21 7.33
C VAL A 152 3.52 4.49 8.52
N TRP A 153 4.75 4.87 8.88
CA TRP A 153 5.61 4.08 9.77
C TRP A 153 4.98 3.84 11.13
N HIS A 154 4.61 4.91 11.83
CA HIS A 154 4.11 4.79 13.21
C HIS A 154 2.80 4.02 13.26
N ARG A 155 1.90 4.29 12.32
CA ARG A 155 0.61 3.59 12.27
C ARG A 155 0.79 2.08 12.08
N ALA A 156 1.65 1.68 11.15
CA ALA A 156 1.94 0.27 10.91
C ALA A 156 2.67 -0.36 12.11
N HIS A 157 3.56 0.40 12.75
CA HIS A 157 4.25 -0.01 13.97
C HIS A 157 3.27 -0.25 15.11
N ASP A 158 2.33 0.67 15.36
CA ASP A 158 1.34 0.57 16.44
C ASP A 158 0.37 -0.58 16.21
N ASP A 159 -0.09 -0.79 14.96
CA ASP A 159 -0.93 -1.95 14.62
C ASP A 159 -0.21 -3.27 14.93
N LEU A 160 1.07 -3.39 14.55
CA LEU A 160 1.89 -4.56 14.88
C LEU A 160 2.13 -4.70 16.38
N ALA A 161 2.47 -3.60 17.05
CA ALA A 161 2.76 -3.56 18.47
C ALA A 161 1.54 -3.92 19.32
N GLY A 162 0.32 -3.65 18.83
CA GLY A 162 -0.93 -4.04 19.46
C GLY A 162 -1.26 -5.55 19.42
N LEU A 163 -0.64 -6.32 18.51
CA LEU A 163 -0.92 -7.76 18.38
C LEU A 163 -0.41 -8.56 19.59
N SER A 164 -1.19 -9.51 20.09
CA SER A 164 -0.72 -10.44 21.11
C SER A 164 0.25 -11.48 20.54
N ARG A 165 1.03 -12.15 21.41
CA ARG A 165 1.92 -13.24 21.00
C ARG A 165 1.16 -14.44 20.42
N ALA A 166 -0.07 -14.68 20.89
CA ALA A 166 -0.91 -15.77 20.41
C ALA A 166 -1.45 -15.49 19.00
N GLU A 167 -1.79 -14.24 18.70
CA GLU A 167 -2.25 -13.82 17.37
C GLU A 167 -1.13 -13.75 16.35
N ALA A 168 0.08 -13.38 16.78
CA ALA A 168 1.20 -13.07 15.90
C ALA A 168 2.52 -13.72 16.37
N PRO A 169 2.74 -15.01 16.07
CA PRO A 169 3.95 -15.73 16.51
C PRO A 169 5.24 -15.15 15.91
N GLN A 170 5.17 -14.53 14.72
CA GLN A 170 6.31 -13.89 14.06
C GLN A 170 6.43 -12.39 14.37
N LYS A 171 5.57 -11.83 15.24
CA LYS A 171 5.52 -10.38 15.57
C LYS A 171 6.90 -9.79 15.82
N TRP A 172 7.71 -10.42 16.66
CA TRP A 172 9.00 -9.88 17.07
C TRP A 172 9.98 -9.72 15.90
N LYS A 173 9.96 -10.64 14.92
CA LYS A 173 10.81 -10.56 13.72
C LYS A 173 10.35 -9.42 12.82
N VAL A 174 9.06 -9.37 12.52
CA VAL A 174 8.46 -8.36 11.65
C VAL A 174 8.63 -6.96 12.25
N LEU A 175 8.39 -6.82 13.56
CA LEU A 175 8.58 -5.57 14.27
C LEU A 175 10.05 -5.12 14.27
N LYS A 176 10.98 -6.05 14.46
CA LYS A 176 12.42 -5.76 14.35
C LYS A 176 12.76 -5.22 12.97
N TRP A 177 12.35 -5.90 11.90
CA TRP A 177 12.63 -5.44 10.53
C TRP A 177 12.00 -4.09 10.22
N TRP A 178 10.76 -3.85 10.67
CA TRP A 178 10.10 -2.57 10.45
C TRP A 178 10.77 -1.42 11.21
N ARG A 179 11.27 -1.68 12.43
CA ARG A 179 12.07 -0.71 13.20
C ARG A 179 13.41 -0.43 12.56
N ASP A 180 14.15 -1.47 12.17
CA ASP A 180 15.46 -1.33 11.50
C ASP A 180 15.31 -0.51 10.21
N PHE A 181 14.28 -0.81 9.42
CA PHE A 181 13.97 -0.07 8.19
C PHE A 181 13.57 1.39 8.47
N GLY A 182 12.76 1.64 9.50
CA GLY A 182 12.41 3.00 9.93
C GLY A 182 13.63 3.83 10.32
N LEU A 183 14.52 3.26 11.14
CA LEU A 183 15.78 3.92 11.54
C LEU A 183 16.64 4.28 10.34
N GLN A 184 16.76 3.38 9.37
CA GLN A 184 17.50 3.64 8.13
C GLN A 184 16.88 4.79 7.30
N CYS A 185 15.56 4.90 7.32
CA CYS A 185 14.84 6.03 6.70
C CYS A 185 14.89 7.31 7.54
N GLY A 186 15.55 7.31 8.70
CA GLY A 186 15.62 8.44 9.62
C GLY A 186 14.32 8.71 10.37
N VAL A 187 13.49 7.69 10.59
CA VAL A 187 12.29 7.80 11.44
C VAL A 187 12.70 7.88 12.90
N ASP A 188 12.16 8.86 13.61
CA ASP A 188 12.25 8.93 15.07
C ASP A 188 11.27 7.92 15.67
N LEU A 189 11.79 6.83 16.23
CA LEU A 189 10.97 5.75 16.79
C LEU A 189 10.19 6.17 18.03
N ASP A 190 10.64 7.22 18.72
CA ASP A 190 10.07 7.69 19.98
C ASP A 190 9.12 8.90 19.78
N ALA A 191 9.12 9.48 18.57
CA ALA A 191 8.20 10.56 18.24
C ALA A 191 6.73 10.06 18.28
N PRO A 192 5.80 10.81 18.88
CA PRO A 192 4.39 10.49 18.81
C PRO A 192 3.90 10.63 17.37
N TYR A 193 3.12 9.67 16.89
CA TYR A 193 2.44 9.81 15.61
C TYR A 193 1.43 10.95 15.69
N VAL A 194 1.70 12.01 14.95
CA VAL A 194 0.73 13.07 14.70
C VAL A 194 0.30 12.91 13.24
N PRO A 195 -0.84 12.23 12.97
CA PRO A 195 -1.37 12.24 11.62
C PRO A 195 -1.50 13.70 11.20
N ALA A 196 -1.05 14.04 9.99
CA ALA A 196 -1.35 15.33 9.40
C ALA A 196 -2.88 15.44 9.31
N ALA A 197 -3.50 16.00 10.35
CA ALA A 197 -4.93 16.21 10.34
C ALA A 197 -5.18 17.13 9.15
N PRO A 198 -6.09 16.77 8.22
CA PRO A 198 -6.59 17.75 7.29
C PRO A 198 -7.07 18.90 8.17
N THR A 199 -6.48 20.09 7.97
CA THR A 199 -6.77 21.27 8.77
C THR A 199 -8.28 21.40 8.81
N ALA A 200 -8.86 21.34 10.01
CA ALA A 200 -10.30 21.27 10.23
C ALA A 200 -11.03 22.59 9.90
N SER A 201 -10.51 23.36 8.93
CA SER A 201 -11.28 24.37 8.22
C SER A 201 -12.44 23.68 7.49
N ASP A 202 -13.50 24.43 7.17
CA ASP A 202 -14.68 24.03 6.39
C ASP A 202 -14.36 23.53 4.95
N GLU A 203 -13.13 23.08 4.71
CA GLU A 203 -12.62 22.70 3.42
C GLU A 203 -13.22 21.39 2.93
N THR A 204 -13.59 21.41 1.65
CA THR A 204 -14.11 20.25 0.94
C THR A 204 -12.98 19.26 0.74
N TRP A 205 -13.15 18.00 1.13
CA TRP A 205 -12.12 16.97 0.99
C TRP A 205 -11.73 16.83 -0.48
N THR A 206 -10.46 17.11 -0.79
CA THR A 206 -9.95 17.00 -2.15
C THR A 206 -9.45 15.58 -2.42
N LYS A 207 -9.25 15.24 -3.69
CA LYS A 207 -8.73 13.92 -4.09
C LYS A 207 -7.34 13.63 -3.52
N ASP A 208 -6.60 14.68 -3.16
CA ASP A 208 -5.24 14.58 -2.62
C ASP A 208 -5.25 14.21 -1.12
N MET A 209 -6.38 14.37 -0.42
CA MET A 209 -6.51 14.03 1.01
C MET A 209 -6.87 12.56 1.28
N GLY A 210 -7.12 11.78 0.23
CA GLY A 210 -7.33 10.35 0.37
C GLY A 210 -8.69 9.90 0.85
N CYS A 211 -8.72 8.76 1.54
CA CYS A 211 -9.92 8.21 2.15
C CYS A 211 -10.23 8.92 3.47
N ALA A 212 -11.47 9.29 3.72
CA ALA A 212 -11.86 9.95 4.97
C ALA A 212 -11.89 8.99 6.18
N TRP A 213 -12.07 7.69 5.93
CA TRP A 213 -12.02 6.68 6.98
C TRP A 213 -10.62 6.57 7.59
N ARG A 214 -10.46 6.97 8.87
CA ARG A 214 -9.16 7.00 9.59
C ARG A 214 -8.45 5.66 9.62
N GLU A 215 -9.22 4.57 9.70
CA GLU A 215 -8.63 3.23 9.66
C GLU A 215 -8.36 2.70 8.24
N CYS A 216 -8.67 3.45 7.19
CA CYS A 216 -8.20 3.12 5.84
C CYS A 216 -6.72 3.47 5.70
N MET A 217 -5.92 2.61 5.07
CA MET A 217 -4.51 2.93 4.80
C MET A 217 -4.31 4.10 3.84
N CYS A 218 -5.33 4.44 3.04
CA CYS A 218 -5.30 5.64 2.21
C CYS A 218 -5.77 6.90 2.97
N PHE A 219 -5.89 6.86 4.30
CA PHE A 219 -6.29 8.03 5.08
C PHE A 219 -5.19 9.09 5.07
N GLY A 220 -5.54 10.32 4.69
CA GLY A 220 -4.57 11.40 4.52
C GLY A 220 -3.71 11.27 3.26
N GLU A 221 -3.93 10.20 2.47
CA GLU A 221 -3.06 9.83 1.35
C GLU A 221 -3.79 9.80 0.03
N ARG A 222 -3.24 10.43 -1.01
CA ARG A 222 -3.78 10.33 -2.36
C ARG A 222 -3.67 8.88 -2.89
N PRO A 223 -4.77 8.13 -3.06
CA PRO A 223 -4.71 6.82 -3.68
C PRO A 223 -4.57 6.93 -5.21
N HIS A 224 -4.02 5.90 -5.84
CA HIS A 224 -4.01 5.77 -7.30
C HIS A 224 -5.27 5.13 -7.89
N HIS A 225 -6.18 4.68 -7.04
CA HIS A 225 -7.50 4.24 -7.46
C HIS A 225 -8.52 5.36 -7.27
N LYS A 226 -9.63 5.28 -8.00
CA LYS A 226 -10.67 6.28 -7.95
C LYS A 226 -11.33 6.30 -6.57
N LEU A 227 -11.40 7.49 -6.00
CA LEU A 227 -12.18 7.75 -4.80
C LEU A 227 -13.65 8.06 -5.12
N ARG A 228 -14.53 7.71 -4.19
CA ARG A 228 -15.98 7.90 -4.26
C ARG A 228 -16.42 8.95 -3.26
N LYS A 229 -17.16 9.95 -3.73
CA LYS A 229 -17.78 10.96 -2.86
C LYS A 229 -18.90 10.35 -2.01
N CYS A 230 -19.06 10.85 -0.79
CA CYS A 230 -20.29 10.63 -0.02
C CYS A 230 -21.48 11.17 -0.81
N LYS A 231 -22.43 10.32 -1.21
CA LYS A 231 -23.60 10.73 -2.01
C LYS A 231 -24.52 11.76 -1.32
N ARG A 232 -24.39 11.95 -0.01
CA ARG A 232 -25.25 12.86 0.77
C ARG A 232 -24.63 14.25 0.90
N CYS A 233 -23.40 14.35 1.39
CA CYS A 233 -22.75 15.64 1.61
C CYS A 233 -21.79 16.03 0.49
N GLU A 234 -21.29 15.07 -0.30
CA GLU A 234 -20.19 15.23 -1.26
C GLU A 234 -18.87 15.82 -0.74
N ARG A 235 -18.78 16.04 0.58
CA ARG A 235 -17.64 16.70 1.23
C ARG A 235 -16.47 15.79 1.55
N VAL A 236 -16.66 14.47 1.53
CA VAL A 236 -15.63 13.48 1.89
C VAL A 236 -15.54 12.39 0.83
N LEU A 237 -14.36 11.78 0.72
CA LEU A 237 -14.02 10.77 -0.27
C LEU A 237 -13.70 9.42 0.39
N TYR A 238 -14.02 8.32 -0.27
CA TYR A 238 -13.76 6.96 0.21
C TYR A 238 -13.22 6.07 -0.89
N CYS A 239 -12.31 5.15 -0.55
CA CYS A 239 -11.85 4.10 -1.46
C CYS A 239 -13.00 3.20 -1.93
N SER A 240 -13.94 2.89 -1.03
CA SER A 240 -15.00 1.93 -1.27
C SER A 240 -16.22 2.17 -0.39
N LYS A 241 -17.34 1.50 -0.72
CA LYS A 241 -18.54 1.47 0.14
C LYS A 241 -18.21 0.92 1.54
N LYS A 242 -17.26 -0.01 1.64
CA LYS A 242 -16.78 -0.57 2.91
C LYS A 242 -16.20 0.52 3.81
N CYS A 243 -15.25 1.32 3.29
CA CYS A 243 -14.68 2.45 4.04
C CYS A 243 -15.76 3.47 4.43
N GLN A 244 -16.68 3.80 3.52
CA GLN A 244 -17.80 4.71 3.84
C GLN A 244 -18.69 4.16 4.96
N THR A 245 -19.02 2.87 4.95
CA THR A 245 -19.85 2.25 5.98
C THR A 245 -19.15 2.24 7.33
N GLN A 246 -17.86 1.94 7.37
CA GLN A 246 -17.06 1.97 8.60
C GLN A 246 -16.95 3.39 9.16
N ASP A 247 -16.63 4.38 8.32
CA ASP A 247 -16.57 5.78 8.76
C ASP A 247 -17.93 6.32 9.23
N TRP A 248 -19.01 5.82 8.64
CA TRP A 248 -20.38 6.13 9.06
C TRP A 248 -20.70 5.60 10.45
N SER A 249 -20.34 4.34 10.75
CA SER A 249 -20.68 3.69 12.03
C SER A 249 -19.68 3.98 13.15
N GLU A 250 -18.40 4.03 12.82
CA GLU A 250 -17.28 4.08 13.79
C GLU A 250 -16.53 5.41 13.72
N GLY A 251 -16.42 6.03 12.54
CA GLY A 251 -15.65 7.25 12.33
C GLY A 251 -16.36 8.57 12.62
N GLY A 252 -17.64 8.50 13.01
CA GLY A 252 -18.42 9.68 13.38
C GLY A 252 -18.97 10.48 12.19
N HIS A 253 -18.77 10.04 10.95
CA HIS A 253 -19.27 10.76 9.76
C HIS A 253 -20.79 10.95 9.81
N LYS A 254 -21.53 10.00 10.40
CA LYS A 254 -22.98 10.10 10.62
C LYS A 254 -23.40 11.37 11.36
N GLY A 255 -22.60 11.84 12.32
CA GLY A 255 -22.89 13.04 13.12
C GLY A 255 -22.71 14.34 12.35
N VAL A 256 -21.72 14.38 11.45
CA VAL A 256 -21.33 15.58 10.70
C VAL A 256 -21.91 15.64 9.29
N CYS A 257 -22.43 14.54 8.74
CA CYS A 257 -22.93 14.51 7.38
C CYS A 257 -24.21 15.33 7.22
N ARG A 258 -24.14 16.41 6.43
CA ARG A 258 -25.27 17.27 6.05
C ARG A 258 -25.49 17.23 4.53
N PRO A 259 -26.74 17.20 4.03
CA PRO A 259 -27.01 17.36 2.61
C PRO A 259 -26.39 18.64 2.06
N LEU A 260 -26.00 18.64 0.78
CA LEU A 260 -25.66 19.89 0.10
C LEU A 260 -26.89 20.83 0.10
N PRO A 261 -26.69 22.16 0.20
CA PRO A 261 -27.75 23.11 -0.06
C PRO A 261 -28.36 22.84 -1.45
N ALA A 262 -29.69 22.93 -1.54
CA ALA A 262 -30.42 22.81 -2.81
C ALA A 262 -30.15 24.00 -3.73
#